data_AF-A0ABD6ATI5-F1
#
_entry.id   AF-A0ABD6ATI5-F1
#
_cell.length_a   1.000
_cell.length_b   1.000
_cell.length_c   1.000
_cell.angle_alpha   90.00
_cell.angle_beta   90.00
_cell.angle_gamma   90.00
#
_symmetry.space_group_name_H-M   'P 1'
#
loop_
_entity.id
_entity.type
_entity.pdbx_description
1 polymer ?
#
loop_
_entity_poly.entity_id
_entity_poly.type
_entity_poly.pdbx_seq_one_letter_code
_entity_poly.pdbx_strand_id
1 'polypeptide(L)'
;MHTDRFGRLLLAVAVTLALPLGGCLTLDPSVDAAVADSTVFDDIAATESWSGSGVRVVATLASTPNASEVTTVSVVRANGDPYHTTQLEPGQSRVVLSLPAHERVTLVAINSVNSTTVERLNVTTGGDRVV
;
A
#
# COMPACT_ATOMS: atom_id res chain seq x y z
N MET A 1 38.55 33.10 23.91
CA MET A 1 37.45 33.08 22.91
C MET A 1 37.82 32.16 21.76
N HIS A 2 37.57 30.85 21.85
CA HIS A 2 37.73 29.92 20.70
C HIS A 2 36.87 28.65 20.76
N THR A 3 35.94 28.56 21.72
CA THR A 3 35.12 27.36 21.96
C THR A 3 33.75 27.39 21.29
N ASP A 4 33.25 28.55 20.85
CA ASP A 4 31.88 28.67 20.32
C ASP A 4 31.72 28.26 18.84
N ARG A 5 32.80 28.24 18.05
CA ARG A 5 32.74 27.93 16.61
C ARG A 5 32.67 26.43 16.33
N PHE A 6 33.31 25.61 17.15
CA PHE A 6 33.35 24.15 16.97
C PHE A 6 32.02 23.48 17.32
N GLY A 7 31.33 23.94 18.37
CA GLY A 7 30.02 23.39 18.76
C GLY A 7 28.93 23.64 17.73
N ARG A 8 28.91 24.83 17.10
CA ARG A 8 27.96 25.15 16.02
C ARG A 8 28.20 24.34 14.75
N LEU A 9 29.46 24.04 14.44
CA LEU A 9 29.85 23.29 13.25
C LEU A 9 29.50 21.79 13.39
N LEU A 10 29.68 21.22 14.58
CA LEU A 10 29.24 19.85 14.89
C LEU A 10 27.71 19.72 14.86
N LEU A 11 26.98 20.71 15.37
CA LEU A 11 25.52 20.71 15.34
C LEU A 11 24.98 20.80 13.90
N ALA A 12 25.59 21.65 13.07
CA ALA A 12 25.22 21.80 11.66
C ALA A 12 25.44 20.49 10.89
N VAL A 13 26.57 19.82 11.11
CA VAL A 13 26.87 18.52 10.49
C VAL A 13 25.88 17.44 10.93
N ALA A 14 25.53 17.38 12.22
CA ALA A 14 24.56 16.42 12.74
C ALA A 14 23.14 16.64 12.16
N VAL A 15 22.71 17.90 11.98
CA VAL A 15 21.42 18.22 11.35
C VAL A 15 21.42 17.86 9.87
N THR A 16 22.50 18.13 9.13
CA THR A 16 22.59 17.77 7.70
C THR A 16 22.69 16.26 7.45
N LEU A 17 23.24 15.47 8.38
CA LEU A 17 23.31 14.01 8.25
C LEU A 17 22.01 13.31 8.63
N ALA A 18 21.17 13.91 9.47
CA ALA A 18 19.91 13.32 9.91
C ALA A 18 18.78 13.48 8.86
N LEU A 19 18.83 14.53 8.04
CA LEU A 19 17.79 14.85 7.05
C LEU A 19 17.68 13.81 5.90
N PRO A 20 18.76 13.28 5.28
CA PRO A 20 18.63 12.29 4.21
C PRO A 20 18.34 10.86 4.71
N LEU A 21 18.29 10.64 6.03
CA LEU A 21 17.85 9.36 6.62
C LEU A 21 16.33 9.32 6.83
N GLY A 22 15.63 10.42 6.53
CA GLY A 22 14.17 10.44 6.45
C GLY A 22 13.73 9.57 5.27
N GLY A 23 13.22 8.37 5.55
CA GLY A 23 12.66 7.51 4.51
C GLY A 23 11.61 8.26 3.69
N CYS A 24 11.48 7.92 2.41
CA CYS A 24 10.46 8.51 1.53
C CYS A 24 9.09 8.41 2.20
N LEU A 25 8.56 9.55 2.62
CA LEU A 25 7.28 9.66 3.28
C LEU A 25 6.25 10.10 2.23
N THR A 26 5.11 9.42 2.21
CA THR A 26 3.99 9.72 1.33
C THR A 26 2.95 10.44 2.17
N LEU A 27 2.63 11.70 1.83
CA LEU A 27 1.55 12.47 2.45
C LEU A 27 0.28 12.35 1.61
N ASP A 28 -0.88 12.45 2.28
CA ASP A 28 -2.21 12.36 1.68
C ASP A 28 -2.33 11.24 0.63
N PRO A 29 -2.00 9.99 1.02
CA PRO A 29 -1.99 8.88 0.09
C PRO A 29 -3.38 8.67 -0.49
N SER A 30 -3.41 8.40 -1.79
CA SER A 30 -4.64 8.16 -2.54
C SER A 30 -4.60 6.80 -3.20
N VAL A 31 -5.80 6.27 -3.46
CA VAL A 31 -5.99 5.08 -4.28
C VAL A 31 -7.08 5.34 -5.29
N ASP A 32 -6.80 4.93 -6.52
CA ASP A 32 -7.74 4.92 -7.62
C ASP A 32 -7.89 3.48 -8.14
N ALA A 33 -9.12 2.99 -8.15
CA ALA A 33 -9.47 1.63 -8.56
C ALA A 33 -10.86 1.64 -9.21
N ALA A 34 -10.97 1.02 -10.38
CA ALA A 34 -12.24 0.87 -11.08
C ALA A 34 -13.02 -0.34 -10.52
N VAL A 35 -13.64 -0.17 -9.35
CA VAL A 35 -14.38 -1.25 -8.65
C VAL A 35 -15.79 -1.48 -9.21
N ALA A 36 -16.33 -0.59 -10.03
CA ALA A 36 -17.72 -0.68 -10.51
C ALA A 36 -18.03 -1.97 -11.30
N ASP A 37 -17.04 -2.53 -11.99
CA ASP A 37 -17.16 -3.79 -12.75
C ASP A 37 -16.59 -5.00 -11.98
N SER A 38 -16.14 -4.80 -10.74
CA SER A 38 -15.58 -5.87 -9.90
C SER A 38 -16.70 -6.71 -9.29
N THR A 39 -16.51 -8.03 -9.34
CA THR A 39 -17.39 -8.98 -8.63
C THR A 39 -16.86 -9.33 -7.25
N VAL A 40 -15.60 -8.99 -6.95
CA VAL A 40 -14.93 -9.32 -5.68
C VAL A 40 -14.81 -8.12 -4.74
N PHE A 41 -14.44 -6.96 -5.26
CA PHE A 41 -14.13 -5.76 -4.48
C PHE A 41 -15.25 -4.72 -4.66
N ASP A 42 -15.83 -4.27 -3.55
CA ASP A 42 -16.90 -3.26 -3.54
C ASP A 42 -16.32 -1.84 -3.41
N ASP A 43 -15.28 -1.69 -2.58
CA ASP A 43 -14.64 -0.41 -2.31
C ASP A 43 -13.16 -0.62 -1.92
N ILE A 44 -12.31 0.37 -2.23
CA ILE A 44 -10.91 0.39 -1.81
C ILE A 44 -10.53 1.82 -1.42
N ALA A 45 -10.13 2.01 -0.16
CA ALA A 45 -9.76 3.32 0.36
C ALA A 45 -8.44 3.28 1.12
N ALA A 46 -7.66 4.36 1.00
CA ALA A 46 -6.48 4.60 1.85
C ALA A 46 -6.91 4.86 3.30
N THR A 47 -6.16 4.34 4.27
CA THR A 47 -6.57 4.40 5.70
C THR A 47 -5.96 5.56 6.48
N GLU A 48 -4.86 6.14 6.01
CA GLU A 48 -4.01 7.04 6.78
C GLU A 48 -3.70 8.29 5.94
N SER A 49 -3.50 9.44 6.59
CA SER A 49 -3.13 10.69 5.90
C SER A 49 -1.63 10.80 5.59
N TRP A 50 -0.85 9.81 6.00
CA TRP A 50 0.55 9.67 5.66
C TRP A 50 0.95 8.21 5.75
N SER A 51 1.96 7.82 5.00
CA SER A 51 2.51 6.48 5.06
C SER A 51 4.00 6.49 4.70
N GLY A 52 4.72 5.43 5.06
CA GLY A 52 6.12 5.27 4.69
C GLY A 52 6.29 4.93 3.20
N SER A 53 7.05 3.88 2.91
CA SER A 53 7.30 3.42 1.54
C SER A 53 6.12 2.73 0.84
N GLY A 54 4.96 2.60 1.51
CA GLY A 54 3.77 1.97 0.96
C GLY A 54 2.50 2.61 1.51
N VAL A 55 1.40 2.50 0.76
CA VAL A 55 0.06 2.99 1.10
C VAL A 55 -0.73 1.86 1.74
N ARG A 56 -1.23 2.08 2.95
CA ARG A 56 -2.14 1.15 3.63
C ARG A 56 -3.56 1.41 3.18
N VAL A 57 -4.23 0.36 2.72
CA VAL A 57 -5.60 0.43 2.20
C VAL A 57 -6.49 -0.58 2.91
N VAL A 58 -7.77 -0.27 2.98
CA VAL A 58 -8.83 -1.23 3.29
C VAL A 58 -9.61 -1.48 2.02
N ALA A 59 -9.63 -2.73 1.59
CA ALA A 59 -10.52 -3.19 0.54
C ALA A 59 -11.75 -3.86 1.19
N THR A 60 -12.94 -3.39 0.83
CA THR A 60 -14.21 -4.00 1.19
C THR A 60 -14.59 -5.01 0.11
N LEU A 61 -14.92 -6.22 0.52
CA LEU A 61 -15.34 -7.29 -0.39
C LEU A 61 -16.85 -7.16 -0.67
N ALA A 62 -17.22 -7.43 -1.92
CA ALA A 62 -18.61 -7.45 -2.35
C ALA A 62 -19.37 -8.63 -1.73
N SER A 63 -20.69 -8.49 -1.58
CA SER A 63 -21.55 -9.58 -1.12
C SER A 63 -22.01 -10.46 -2.30
N THR A 64 -21.07 -11.09 -2.99
CA THR A 64 -21.30 -11.94 -4.18
C THR A 64 -20.77 -13.37 -3.97
N PRO A 65 -21.22 -14.35 -4.78
CA PRO A 65 -20.64 -15.69 -4.75
C PRO A 65 -19.13 -15.69 -5.02
N ASN A 66 -18.67 -14.91 -6.01
CA ASN A 66 -17.25 -14.83 -6.35
C ASN A 66 -16.40 -14.33 -5.18
N ALA A 67 -16.83 -13.26 -4.50
CA ALA A 67 -16.13 -12.73 -3.34
C ALA A 67 -16.04 -13.76 -2.19
N SER A 68 -17.10 -14.57 -2.00
CA SER A 68 -17.14 -15.61 -0.96
C SER A 68 -16.17 -16.78 -1.19
N GLU A 69 -15.68 -16.94 -2.42
CA GLU A 69 -14.69 -17.96 -2.78
C GLU A 69 -13.24 -17.49 -2.56
N VAL A 70 -13.03 -16.19 -2.32
CA VAL A 70 -11.69 -15.62 -2.16
C VAL A 70 -11.14 -15.96 -0.78
N THR A 71 -9.97 -16.58 -0.74
CA THR A 71 -9.26 -16.91 0.50
C THR A 71 -7.93 -16.17 0.61
N THR A 72 -7.45 -15.58 -0.49
CA THR A 72 -6.19 -14.87 -0.55
C THR A 72 -6.29 -13.70 -1.52
N VAL A 73 -5.71 -12.56 -1.14
CA VAL A 73 -5.49 -11.42 -2.04
C VAL A 73 -3.99 -11.15 -2.14
N SER A 74 -3.45 -11.18 -3.36
CA SER A 74 -2.05 -10.87 -3.64
C SER A 74 -1.93 -9.52 -4.35
N VAL A 75 -0.97 -8.72 -3.92
CA VAL A 75 -0.58 -7.46 -4.56
C VAL A 75 0.60 -7.76 -5.47
N VAL A 76 0.42 -7.55 -6.77
CA VAL A 76 1.45 -7.76 -7.80
C VAL A 76 1.80 -6.41 -8.42
N ARG A 77 3.09 -6.10 -8.51
CA ARG A 77 3.59 -4.86 -9.12
C ARG A 77 3.39 -4.88 -10.64
N ALA A 78 3.49 -3.71 -11.27
CA ALA A 78 3.37 -3.59 -12.72
C ALA A 78 4.41 -4.43 -13.50
N ASN A 79 5.57 -4.69 -12.90
CA ASN A 79 6.61 -5.54 -13.48
C ASN A 79 6.35 -7.06 -13.31
N GLY A 80 5.24 -7.45 -12.66
CA GLY A 80 4.88 -8.84 -12.39
C GLY A 80 5.42 -9.39 -11.07
N ASP A 81 6.24 -8.65 -10.33
CA ASP A 81 6.80 -9.11 -9.07
C ASP A 81 5.75 -9.10 -7.95
N PRO A 82 5.71 -10.11 -7.08
CA PRO A 82 4.87 -10.07 -5.88
C PRO A 82 5.36 -8.96 -4.93
N TYR A 83 4.41 -8.23 -4.36
CA TYR A 83 4.69 -7.23 -3.33
C TYR A 83 4.29 -7.73 -1.94
N HIS A 84 3.02 -8.12 -1.78
CA HIS A 84 2.49 -8.62 -0.53
C HIS A 84 1.32 -9.57 -0.78
N THR A 85 1.09 -10.51 0.13
CA THR A 85 -0.04 -11.44 0.06
C THR A 85 -0.72 -11.46 1.42
N THR A 86 -2.04 -11.36 1.41
CA THR A 86 -2.87 -11.37 2.61
C THR A 86 -3.87 -12.50 2.50
N GLN A 87 -3.92 -13.32 3.54
CA GLN A 87 -4.89 -14.40 3.66
C GLN A 87 -6.16 -13.88 4.34
N LEU A 88 -7.31 -14.35 3.89
CA LEU A 88 -8.62 -13.98 4.41
C LEU A 88 -9.15 -15.10 5.29
N GLU A 89 -9.76 -14.73 6.41
CA GLU A 89 -10.52 -15.65 7.23
C GLU A 89 -11.92 -15.86 6.63
N PRO A 90 -12.54 -17.05 6.81
CA PRO A 90 -13.90 -17.29 6.34
C PRO A 90 -14.89 -16.25 6.88
N GLY A 91 -15.67 -15.63 5.98
CA GLY A 91 -16.66 -14.60 6.33
C GLY A 91 -16.11 -13.19 6.54
N GLN A 92 -14.79 -12.99 6.37
CA GLN A 92 -14.20 -11.66 6.41
C GLN A 92 -14.69 -10.81 5.23
N SER A 93 -15.19 -9.61 5.50
CA SER A 93 -15.71 -8.67 4.49
C SER A 93 -14.79 -7.47 4.22
N ARG A 94 -13.73 -7.31 5.02
CA ARG A 94 -12.76 -6.22 4.90
C ARG A 94 -11.36 -6.77 5.04
N VAL A 95 -10.48 -6.42 4.11
CA VAL A 95 -9.07 -6.82 4.13
C VAL A 95 -8.20 -5.57 4.11
N VAL A 96 -7.19 -5.56 4.99
CA VAL A 96 -6.15 -4.53 4.98
C VAL A 96 -5.04 -5.00 4.06
N LEU A 97 -4.64 -4.15 3.11
CA LEU A 97 -3.55 -4.43 2.19
C LEU A 97 -2.50 -3.31 2.28
N SER A 98 -1.25 -3.68 2.01
CA SER A 98 -0.17 -2.73 1.79
C SER A 98 0.14 -2.70 0.30
N LEU A 99 0.07 -1.51 -0.29
CA LEU A 99 0.41 -1.27 -1.70
C LEU A 99 1.68 -0.42 -1.77
N PRO A 100 2.56 -0.59 -2.77
CA PRO A 100 3.63 0.36 -3.01
C PRO A 100 3.04 1.76 -3.32
N ALA A 101 3.70 2.82 -2.86
CA ALA A 101 3.28 4.20 -3.13
C ALA A 101 3.68 4.65 -4.56
N HIS A 102 2.84 5.49 -5.18
CA HIS A 102 3.04 6.06 -6.52
C HIS A 102 3.25 5.02 -7.63
N GLU A 103 2.62 3.85 -7.51
CA GLU A 103 2.77 2.76 -8.46
C GLU A 103 1.41 2.21 -8.89
N ARG A 104 1.36 1.64 -10.10
CA ARG A 104 0.25 0.79 -10.52
C ARG A 104 0.52 -0.63 -10.07
N VAL A 105 -0.47 -1.25 -9.46
CA VAL A 105 -0.45 -2.65 -9.03
C VAL A 105 -1.70 -3.38 -9.49
N THR A 106 -1.63 -4.70 -9.49
CA THR A 106 -2.77 -5.59 -9.68
C THR A 106 -3.05 -6.31 -8.39
N LEU A 107 -4.27 -6.16 -7.87
CA LEU A 107 -4.81 -7.04 -6.85
C LEU A 107 -5.28 -8.31 -7.51
N VAL A 108 -4.82 -9.45 -7.03
CA VAL A 108 -5.19 -10.78 -7.53
C VAL A 108 -5.93 -11.50 -6.42
N ALA A 109 -7.24 -11.65 -6.59
CA ALA A 109 -8.09 -12.42 -5.69
C ALA A 109 -8.04 -13.90 -6.07
N ILE A 110 -7.73 -14.76 -5.12
CA ILE A 110 -7.40 -16.17 -5.35
C ILE A 110 -8.22 -17.03 -4.38
N ASN A 111 -8.77 -18.13 -4.91
CA ASN A 111 -9.18 -19.25 -4.10
C ASN A 111 -7.98 -20.18 -3.94
N SER A 112 -7.34 -20.14 -2.78
CA SER A 112 -6.12 -20.91 -2.50
C SER A 112 -6.39 -22.41 -2.32
N VAL A 113 -7.64 -22.83 -2.14
CA VAL A 113 -8.00 -24.26 -1.99
C VAL A 113 -7.82 -25.01 -3.30
N ASN A 114 -8.20 -24.38 -4.42
CA ASN A 114 -8.07 -24.93 -5.77
C ASN A 114 -7.04 -24.18 -6.64
N SER A 115 -6.36 -23.18 -6.08
CA SER A 115 -5.37 -22.33 -6.75
C SER A 115 -5.91 -21.59 -7.98
N THR A 116 -7.20 -21.23 -7.99
CA THR A 116 -7.79 -20.47 -9.10
C THR A 116 -7.75 -18.97 -8.83
N THR A 117 -7.45 -18.17 -9.86
CA THR A 117 -7.68 -16.73 -9.81
C THR A 117 -9.17 -16.47 -9.99
N VAL A 118 -9.79 -15.84 -8.99
CA VAL A 118 -11.19 -15.39 -9.06
C VAL A 118 -11.27 -14.09 -9.85
N GLU A 119 -10.41 -13.11 -9.53
CA GLU A 119 -10.43 -11.81 -10.19
C GLU A 119 -9.05 -11.12 -10.17
N ARG A 120 -8.84 -10.22 -11.13
CA ARG A 120 -7.73 -9.26 -11.14
C ARG A 120 -8.27 -7.85 -11.21
N LEU A 121 -7.83 -6.98 -10.32
CA LEU A 121 -8.22 -5.58 -10.29
C LEU A 121 -6.98 -4.68 -10.35
N ASN A 122 -6.95 -3.76 -11.30
CA ASN A 122 -5.88 -2.77 -11.39
C ASN A 122 -6.15 -1.62 -10.42
N VAL A 123 -5.12 -1.25 -9.66
CA VAL A 123 -5.17 -0.20 -8.66
C VAL A 123 -3.96 0.71 -8.87
N THR A 124 -4.17 2.02 -8.77
CA THR A 124 -3.10 3.01 -8.83
C THR A 124 -3.05 3.74 -7.48
N THR A 125 -1.86 3.80 -6.88
CA THR A 125 -1.63 4.57 -5.66
C THR A 125 -1.01 5.93 -5.98
N GLY A 126 -1.31 6.92 -5.15
CA GLY A 126 -0.79 8.28 -5.26
C GLY A 126 -0.53 8.92 -3.90
N GLY A 127 -0.38 10.25 -3.89
CA GLY A 127 -0.01 11.06 -2.74
C GLY A 127 1.12 12.03 -3.06
N ASP A 128 1.50 12.85 -2.09
CA ASP A 128 2.63 13.78 -2.17
C ASP A 128 3.89 13.15 -1.59
N ARG A 129 5.02 13.31 -2.29
CA ARG A 129 6.29 12.71 -1.87
C ARG A 129 7.14 13.72 -1.09
N VAL A 130 7.56 13.33 0.11
CA VAL A 130 8.58 14.04 0.89
C VAL A 130 9.88 13.25 0.83
N VAL A 131 10.94 13.91 0.35
CA VAL A 131 12.31 13.39 0.18
C VAL A 131 13.32 14.23 0.94
#